data_AF-A0A7V5XC83-F1
#
_entry.id   AF-A0A7V5XC83-F1
#
_cell.length_a   1.000
_cell.length_b   1.000
_cell.length_c   1.000
_cell.angle_alpha   90.00
_cell.angle_beta   90.00
_cell.angle_gamma   90.00
#
_symmetry.space_group_name_H-M   'P 1'
#
loop_
_entity.id
_entity.type
_entity.pdbx_description
1 polymer ?
#
loop_
_entity_poly.entity_id
_entity_poly.type
_entity_poly.pdbx_seq_one_letter_code
_entity_poly.pdbx_strand_id
1 'polypeptide(L)'
;MIRYVAMIAILLFASAQSAVAKDRHYEVVVVEPFIELHTGPGRGYPVHQVLDRGEQIEVLKRRTDWFKVRSSSGVEGWASAKEMSRTLEPSGRPAKIENPGRDDYITRHGEVGLQLGDFGGADLLSTYAAWMFTSNLSAEIWGSLITGDFSNGWMFNLNIVHQPFPEWWLSPFVT
;
A
#
# COMPACT_ATOMS: atom_id res chain seq x y z
N MET A 1 24.30 -24.54 20.12
CA MET A 1 22.99 -23.99 19.71
C MET A 1 23.06 -22.51 19.34
N ILE A 2 23.67 -21.64 20.15
CA ILE A 2 23.81 -20.18 19.90
C ILE A 2 24.53 -19.83 18.59
N ARG A 3 25.50 -20.64 18.15
CA ARG A 3 26.29 -20.39 16.91
C ARG A 3 25.47 -20.53 15.62
N TYR A 4 24.43 -21.38 15.62
CA TYR A 4 23.57 -21.57 14.45
C TYR A 4 22.48 -20.49 14.34
N VAL A 5 21.98 -20.01 15.49
CA VAL A 5 21.02 -18.89 15.55
C VAL A 5 21.65 -17.59 15.03
N ALA A 6 22.92 -17.33 15.37
CA ALA A 6 23.65 -16.17 14.86
C ALA A 6 23.89 -16.23 13.34
N MET A 7 24.15 -17.43 12.79
CA MET A 7 24.35 -17.61 11.35
C MET A 7 23.06 -17.40 10.54
N ILE A 8 21.92 -17.88 11.04
CA ILE A 8 20.60 -17.70 10.39
C ILE A 8 20.17 -16.23 10.45
N ALA A 9 20.43 -15.53 11.57
CA ALA A 9 20.13 -14.10 11.70
C ALA A 9 20.95 -13.24 10.72
N ILE A 10 22.22 -13.59 10.47
CA ILE A 10 23.09 -12.89 9.52
C ILE A 10 22.68 -13.18 8.05
N LEU A 11 22.22 -14.39 7.74
CA LEU A 11 21.73 -14.75 6.40
C LEU A 11 20.40 -14.05 6.05
N LEU A 12 19.52 -13.85 7.04
CA LEU A 12 18.27 -13.09 6.86
C LEU A 12 18.52 -11.58 6.72
N PHE A 13 19.56 -11.04 7.35
CA PHE A 13 19.93 -9.62 7.18
C PHE A 13 20.60 -9.33 5.82
N ALA A 14 21.31 -10.30 5.24
CA ALA A 14 22.00 -10.16 3.96
C ALA A 14 21.06 -10.24 2.72
N SER A 15 19.82 -10.69 2.90
CA SER A 15 18.80 -10.73 1.83
C SER A 15 17.87 -9.51 1.82
N ALA A 16 18.03 -8.58 2.77
CA ALA A 16 17.44 -7.24 2.70
C ALA A 16 18.24 -6.38 1.71
N GLN A 17 18.24 -6.78 0.43
CA GLN A 17 18.59 -5.83 -0.62
C GLN A 17 17.54 -4.72 -0.57
N SER A 18 17.96 -3.52 -0.15
CA SER A 18 17.16 -2.32 -0.34
C SER A 18 16.81 -2.24 -1.81
N ALA A 19 15.56 -2.57 -2.15
CA ALA A 19 15.00 -2.27 -3.45
C ALA A 19 15.00 -0.75 -3.56
N VAL A 20 16.01 -0.19 -4.22
CA VAL A 20 15.96 1.20 -4.67
C VAL A 20 14.90 1.21 -5.75
N ALA A 21 13.67 1.57 -5.37
CA ALA A 21 12.63 1.86 -6.32
C ALA A 21 13.18 2.95 -7.24
N LYS A 22 13.39 2.61 -8.51
CA LYS A 22 13.74 3.59 -9.54
C LYS A 22 12.54 4.52 -9.62
N ASP A 23 12.68 5.74 -9.12
CA ASP A 23 11.63 6.76 -9.15
C ASP A 23 11.31 7.05 -10.61
N ARG A 24 10.31 6.33 -11.14
CA ARG A 24 9.75 6.57 -12.46
C ARG A 24 8.62 7.53 -12.23
N HIS A 25 8.93 8.82 -12.24
CA HIS A 25 7.90 9.81 -12.26
C HIS A 25 7.15 9.71 -13.59
N TYR A 26 5.83 9.61 -13.52
CA TYR A 26 4.99 9.53 -14.70
C TYR A 26 4.72 10.96 -15.18
N GLU A 27 5.27 11.32 -16.32
CA GLU A 27 4.95 12.58 -16.98
C GLU A 27 3.62 12.46 -17.72
N VAL A 28 2.75 13.46 -17.55
CA VAL A 28 1.49 13.58 -18.28
C VAL A 28 1.27 15.02 -18.73
N VAL A 29 0.42 15.20 -19.73
CA VAL A 29 0.06 16.47 -20.35
C VAL A 29 -1.40 16.76 -20.04
N VAL A 30 -1.67 17.98 -19.56
CA VAL A 30 -3.02 18.45 -19.28
C VAL A 30 -3.79 18.65 -20.58
N VAL A 31 -4.94 17.99 -20.74
CA VAL A 31 -5.77 18.09 -21.95
C VAL A 31 -7.07 18.87 -21.73
N GLU A 32 -7.59 18.81 -20.50
CA GLU A 32 -8.73 19.64 -20.08
C GLU A 32 -8.34 21.12 -20.13
N PRO A 33 -9.31 22.05 -20.17
CA PRO A 33 -9.04 23.49 -20.20
C PRO A 33 -8.15 23.93 -19.03
N PHE A 34 -8.37 23.34 -17.87
CA PHE A 34 -7.58 23.56 -16.67
C PHE A 34 -7.69 22.36 -15.71
N ILE A 35 -6.71 22.25 -14.79
CA ILE A 35 -6.75 21.35 -13.63
C ILE A 35 -6.49 22.18 -12.38
N GLU A 36 -7.26 21.93 -11.33
CA GLU A 36 -7.08 22.62 -10.05
C GLU A 36 -6.09 21.86 -9.15
N LEU A 37 -5.12 22.58 -8.61
CA LEU A 37 -4.20 22.07 -7.61
C LEU A 37 -4.62 22.52 -6.23
N HIS A 38 -4.93 21.53 -5.39
CA HIS A 38 -5.25 21.71 -4.00
C HIS A 38 -4.00 21.61 -3.11
N THR A 39 -4.05 22.28 -1.96
CA THR A 39 -2.99 22.21 -0.94
C THR A 39 -2.87 20.84 -0.27
N GLY A 40 -3.92 20.01 -0.33
CA GLY A 40 -3.96 18.67 0.27
C GLY A 40 -4.86 17.69 -0.50
N PRO A 41 -4.77 16.38 -0.20
CA PRO A 41 -5.53 15.34 -0.90
C PRO A 41 -6.98 15.29 -0.39
N GLY A 42 -7.81 16.24 -0.80
CA GLY A 42 -9.22 16.27 -0.41
C GLY A 42 -9.96 17.51 -0.89
N ARG A 43 -11.28 17.37 -1.10
CA ARG A 43 -12.14 18.46 -1.59
C ARG A 43 -12.24 19.65 -0.63
N GLY A 44 -11.93 19.44 0.66
CA GLY A 44 -11.96 20.50 1.67
C GLY A 44 -10.69 21.36 1.71
N TYR A 45 -9.63 20.98 0.99
CA TYR A 45 -8.42 21.78 0.90
C TYR A 45 -8.60 22.90 -0.14
N PRO A 46 -8.13 24.13 0.13
CA PRO A 46 -8.23 25.20 -0.86
C PRO A 46 -7.38 24.91 -2.10
N VAL A 47 -7.88 25.37 -3.25
CA VAL A 47 -7.14 25.45 -4.50
C VAL A 47 -6.10 26.56 -4.36
N HIS A 48 -4.82 26.25 -4.57
CA HIS A 48 -3.73 27.24 -4.50
C HIS A 48 -3.12 27.54 -5.86
N GLN A 49 -3.38 26.70 -6.87
CA GLN A 49 -2.91 26.93 -8.23
C GLN A 49 -3.86 26.26 -9.24
N VAL A 50 -3.88 26.79 -10.46
CA VAL A 50 -4.56 26.20 -11.61
C VAL A 50 -3.52 25.99 -12.70
N LEU A 51 -3.54 24.82 -13.33
CA LEU A 51 -2.68 24.48 -14.46
C LEU A 51 -3.50 24.53 -15.74
N ASP A 52 -2.94 25.12 -16.79
CA ASP A 52 -3.63 25.31 -18.06
C ASP A 52 -3.44 24.11 -19.00
N ARG A 53 -4.32 24.03 -20.00
CA ARG A 53 -4.22 23.07 -21.09
C ARG A 53 -2.85 23.09 -21.76
N GLY A 54 -2.29 21.91 -22.00
CA GLY A 54 -1.02 21.69 -22.67
C GLY A 54 0.19 21.72 -21.74
N GLU A 55 0.00 22.02 -20.46
CA GLU A 55 1.08 21.99 -19.48
C GLU A 55 1.53 20.55 -19.20
N GLN A 56 2.85 20.36 -19.15
CA GLN A 56 3.46 19.10 -18.73
C GLN A 56 3.59 19.06 -17.21
N ILE A 57 3.15 17.95 -16.63
CA ILE A 57 3.17 17.74 -15.19
C ILE A 57 3.76 16.38 -14.86
N GLU A 58 4.50 16.35 -13.76
CA GLU A 58 5.14 15.16 -13.22
C GLU A 58 4.29 14.60 -12.08
N VAL A 59 3.85 13.34 -12.19
CA VAL A 59 3.12 12.65 -11.12
C VAL A 59 4.11 12.11 -10.11
N LEU A 60 4.10 12.68 -8.90
CA LEU A 60 5.03 12.34 -7.82
C LEU A 60 4.53 11.19 -6.96
N LYS A 61 3.24 11.22 -6.60
CA LYS A 61 2.61 10.18 -5.77
C LYS A 61 1.10 10.22 -5.87
N ARG A 62 0.48 9.15 -5.41
CA ARG A 62 -0.97 9.06 -5.24
C ARG A 62 -1.34 8.85 -3.77
N ARG A 63 -2.46 9.43 -3.33
CA ARG A 63 -3.15 9.08 -2.08
C ARG A 63 -4.64 9.00 -2.35
N THR A 64 -5.23 7.82 -2.22
CA THR A 64 -6.66 7.59 -2.53
C THR A 64 -7.00 8.08 -3.95
N ASP A 65 -7.96 8.98 -4.12
CA ASP A 65 -8.35 9.57 -5.39
C ASP A 65 -7.66 10.91 -5.68
N TRP A 66 -6.46 11.12 -5.14
CA TRP A 66 -5.69 12.36 -5.32
C TRP A 66 -4.27 12.07 -5.75
N PHE A 67 -3.79 12.83 -6.73
CA PHE A 67 -2.43 12.77 -7.24
C PHE A 67 -1.67 14.01 -6.82
N LYS A 68 -0.52 13.81 -6.17
CA LYS A 68 0.43 14.89 -6.02
C LYS A 68 1.19 15.02 -7.33
N VAL A 69 1.11 16.20 -7.91
CA VAL A 69 1.75 16.53 -9.18
C VAL A 69 2.69 17.72 -9.00
N ARG A 70 3.67 17.83 -9.89
CA ARG A 70 4.57 18.96 -10.00
C ARG A 70 4.46 19.56 -11.39
N SER A 71 4.24 20.87 -11.46
CA SER A 71 4.23 21.62 -12.72
C SER A 71 5.64 21.76 -13.30
N SER A 72 5.73 22.10 -14.58
CA SER A 72 6.99 22.48 -15.23
C SER A 72 7.72 23.63 -14.53
N SER A 73 6.98 24.54 -13.88
CA SER A 73 7.52 25.64 -13.07
C SER A 73 7.98 25.22 -11.67
N GLY A 74 7.90 23.93 -11.33
CA GLY A 74 8.34 23.36 -10.05
C GLY A 74 7.33 23.47 -8.92
N VAL A 75 6.11 23.93 -9.17
CA VAL A 75 5.09 24.08 -8.13
C VAL A 75 4.36 22.76 -7.93
N GLU A 76 4.17 22.36 -6.67
CA GLU A 76 3.53 21.11 -6.30
C GLU A 76 2.12 21.33 -5.77
N GLY A 77 1.24 20.37 -6.05
CA GLY A 77 -0.13 20.38 -5.55
C GLY A 77 -0.85 19.05 -5.75
N TRP A 78 -2.10 19.01 -5.31
CA TRP A 78 -2.95 17.81 -5.38
C TRP A 78 -4.07 18.00 -6.40
N ALA A 79 -4.08 17.17 -7.44
CA ALA A 79 -5.15 17.10 -8.44
C ALA A 79 -6.02 15.86 -8.18
N SER A 80 -7.31 15.93 -8.51
CA SER A 80 -8.20 14.78 -8.34
C SER A 80 -7.95 13.71 -9.41
N ALA A 81 -8.20 12.44 -9.07
CA ALA A 81 -8.10 11.32 -10.02
C ALA A 81 -9.02 11.51 -11.23
N LYS A 82 -10.16 12.19 -11.04
CA LYS A 82 -11.10 12.51 -12.11
C LYS A 82 -10.50 13.44 -13.15
N GLU A 83 -9.82 14.50 -12.74
CA GLU A 83 -9.12 15.43 -13.65
C GLU A 83 -7.93 14.75 -14.30
N MET A 84 -7.15 14.01 -13.50
CA MET A 84 -5.96 13.30 -13.96
C MET A 84 -6.29 12.20 -14.99
N SER A 85 -7.41 11.49 -14.84
CA SER A 85 -7.84 10.42 -15.77
C SER A 85 -8.07 10.89 -17.21
N ARG A 86 -8.16 12.21 -17.43
CA ARG A 86 -8.36 12.84 -18.73
C ARG A 86 -7.06 13.40 -19.33
N THR A 87 -5.95 13.26 -18.63
CA THR A 87 -4.63 13.68 -19.13
C THR A 87 -4.07 12.65 -20.12
N LEU A 88 -3.14 13.08 -20.96
CA LEU A 88 -2.45 12.22 -21.92
C LEU A 88 -1.01 12.00 -21.47
N GLU A 89 -0.43 10.86 -21.81
CA GLU A 89 1.02 10.73 -21.81
C GLU A 89 1.64 11.66 -22.87
N PRO A 90 2.94 12.02 -22.76
CA PRO A 90 3.67 12.74 -23.81
C PRO A 90 3.59 12.06 -25.19
N SER A 91 3.34 10.75 -25.21
CA SER A 91 3.13 9.94 -26.42
C SER A 91 1.77 10.17 -27.11
N GLY A 92 0.87 10.97 -26.52
CA GLY A 92 -0.48 11.24 -27.03
C GLY A 92 -1.51 10.16 -26.70
N ARG A 93 -1.14 9.15 -25.90
CA ARG A 93 -2.06 8.10 -25.42
C ARG A 93 -2.77 8.56 -24.13
N PRO A 94 -4.03 8.13 -23.87
CA PRO A 94 -4.67 8.32 -22.58
C PRO A 94 -3.75 7.87 -21.45
N ALA A 95 -3.49 8.74 -20.48
CA ALA A 95 -2.69 8.37 -19.32
C ALA A 95 -3.39 7.21 -18.61
N LYS A 96 -2.71 6.06 -18.52
CA LYS A 96 -3.27 4.85 -17.88
C LYS A 96 -3.21 5.00 -16.37
N ILE A 97 -4.03 5.90 -15.85
CA ILE A 97 -4.16 6.14 -14.42
C ILE A 97 -5.15 5.12 -13.87
N GLU A 98 -4.65 3.93 -13.57
CA GLU A 98 -5.44 2.85 -12.97
C GLU A 98 -5.82 3.25 -11.53
N ASN A 99 -7.10 3.14 -11.17
CA ASN A 99 -7.56 3.36 -9.79
C ASN A 99 -7.11 2.21 -8.90
N PRO A 100 -6.64 2.45 -7.66
CA PRO A 100 -6.13 1.41 -6.80
C PRO A 100 -7.33 0.56 -6.46
N GLY A 101 -7.29 -0.66 -6.93
CA GLY A 101 -8.42 -1.55 -6.93
C GLY A 101 -8.17 -2.76 -6.06
N ARG A 102 -8.98 -3.77 -6.31
CA ARG A 102 -8.80 -5.10 -5.75
C ARG A 102 -7.43 -5.69 -6.11
N ASP A 103 -6.93 -5.38 -7.30
CA ASP A 103 -5.66 -5.91 -7.80
C ASP A 103 -4.46 -5.36 -7.00
N ASP A 104 -4.50 -4.09 -6.57
CA ASP A 104 -3.50 -3.51 -5.67
C ASP A 104 -3.55 -4.15 -4.27
N TYR A 105 -4.74 -4.52 -3.79
CA TYR A 105 -4.85 -5.26 -2.54
C TYR A 105 -4.24 -6.66 -2.68
N ILE A 106 -4.51 -7.39 -3.77
CA ILE A 106 -3.98 -8.74 -4.01
C ILE A 106 -2.46 -8.73 -4.17
N THR A 107 -1.89 -7.65 -4.69
CA THR A 107 -0.45 -7.50 -4.94
C THR A 107 0.30 -6.76 -3.83
N ARG A 108 -0.36 -6.47 -2.69
CA ARG A 108 0.29 -5.89 -1.50
C ARG A 108 1.43 -6.81 -1.03
N HIS A 109 2.51 -6.23 -0.55
CA HIS A 109 3.67 -6.98 -0.04
C HIS A 109 3.61 -7.20 1.48
N GLY A 110 2.76 -6.47 2.19
CA GLY A 110 2.68 -6.59 3.63
C GLY A 110 1.34 -6.13 4.19
N GLU A 111 1.02 -6.66 5.35
CA GLU A 111 -0.20 -6.35 6.09
C GLU A 111 0.07 -6.40 7.58
N VAL A 112 -0.62 -5.56 8.32
CA VAL A 112 -0.69 -5.62 9.78
C VAL A 112 -2.14 -5.47 10.20
N GLY A 113 -2.52 -6.18 11.26
CA GLY A 113 -3.88 -6.10 11.77
C GLY A 113 -3.96 -6.33 13.26
N LEU A 114 -5.10 -5.93 13.82
CA LEU A 114 -5.48 -6.15 15.21
C LEU A 114 -6.75 -6.99 15.23
N GLN A 115 -6.84 -7.89 16.20
CA GLN A 115 -8.00 -8.73 16.42
C GLN A 115 -8.34 -8.71 17.91
N LEU A 116 -9.63 -8.56 18.21
CA LEU A 116 -10.19 -8.68 19.54
C LEU A 116 -11.13 -9.88 19.54
N GLY A 117 -11.15 -10.66 20.60
CA GLY A 117 -12.01 -11.84 20.67
C GLY A 117 -12.06 -12.47 22.05
N ASP A 118 -12.58 -13.68 22.08
CA ASP A 118 -12.65 -14.54 23.26
C ASP A 118 -11.85 -15.81 23.00
N PHE A 119 -11.05 -16.22 23.98
CA PHE A 119 -10.34 -17.50 23.98
C PHE A 119 -10.69 -18.30 25.24
N GLY A 120 -11.75 -19.10 25.14
CA GLY A 120 -12.17 -19.98 26.23
C GLY A 120 -12.74 -19.23 27.44
N GLY A 121 -13.46 -18.13 27.20
CA GLY A 121 -14.02 -17.26 28.24
C GLY A 121 -13.08 -16.17 28.74
N ALA A 122 -11.92 -16.00 28.11
CA ALA A 122 -10.94 -14.95 28.42
C ALA A 122 -10.83 -13.96 27.25
N ASP A 123 -10.70 -12.68 27.57
CA ASP A 123 -10.52 -11.62 26.58
C ASP A 123 -9.19 -11.80 25.83
N LEU A 124 -9.24 -11.76 24.51
CA LEU A 124 -8.09 -11.91 23.64
C LEU A 124 -7.86 -10.61 22.86
N LEU A 125 -6.65 -10.07 22.96
CA LEU A 125 -6.15 -9.03 22.06
C LEU A 125 -4.97 -9.59 21.28
N SER A 126 -5.11 -9.65 19.96
CA SER A 126 -4.09 -10.15 19.04
C SER A 126 -3.66 -9.06 18.07
N THR A 127 -2.38 -9.09 17.73
CA THR A 127 -1.81 -8.35 16.60
C THR A 127 -1.17 -9.34 15.66
N TYR A 128 -1.21 -9.06 14.36
CA TYR A 128 -0.49 -9.86 13.38
C TYR A 128 0.22 -8.99 12.36
N ALA A 129 1.28 -9.56 11.80
CA ALA A 129 1.99 -9.03 10.65
C ALA A 129 2.14 -10.14 9.62
N ALA A 130 1.82 -9.83 8.37
CA ALA A 130 1.93 -10.74 7.24
C ALA A 130 2.85 -10.16 6.17
N TRP A 131 3.74 -10.98 5.62
CA TRP A 131 4.54 -10.67 4.44
C TRP A 131 4.09 -11.55 3.28
N MET A 132 3.52 -10.91 2.25
CA MET A 132 3.16 -11.53 0.98
C MET A 132 4.38 -11.46 0.05
N PHE A 133 5.09 -12.57 -0.11
CA PHE A 133 6.24 -12.66 -1.01
C PHE A 133 5.84 -13.18 -2.40
N THR A 134 4.64 -13.74 -2.55
CA THR A 134 3.97 -14.00 -3.85
C THR A 134 2.46 -13.69 -3.74
N SER A 135 1.74 -13.68 -4.87
CA SER A 135 0.28 -13.53 -4.87
C SER A 135 -0.46 -14.66 -4.16
N ASN A 136 0.17 -15.83 -3.97
CA ASN A 136 -0.46 -17.04 -3.41
C ASN A 136 0.11 -17.45 -2.06
N LEU A 137 1.22 -16.87 -1.61
CA LEU A 137 1.94 -17.28 -0.40
C LEU A 137 2.27 -16.07 0.46
N SER A 138 1.96 -16.19 1.75
CA SER A 138 2.37 -15.25 2.78
C SER A 138 2.99 -15.97 3.98
N ALA A 139 3.87 -15.28 4.68
CA ALA A 139 4.31 -15.66 6.02
C ALA A 139 3.63 -14.74 7.03
N GLU A 140 3.05 -15.32 8.09
CA GLU A 140 2.33 -14.57 9.11
C GLU A 140 2.90 -14.81 10.50
N ILE A 141 2.96 -13.74 11.29
CA ILE A 141 3.35 -13.75 12.70
C ILE A 141 2.21 -13.19 13.51
N TRP A 142 1.79 -13.93 14.54
CA TRP A 142 0.75 -13.54 15.47
C TRP A 142 1.33 -13.37 16.87
N GLY A 143 0.96 -12.29 17.56
CA GLY A 143 1.24 -12.06 18.96
C GLY A 143 -0.06 -11.74 19.69
N SER A 144 -0.40 -12.52 20.71
CA SER A 144 -1.70 -12.44 21.38
C SER A 144 -1.54 -12.36 22.89
N LEU A 145 -2.27 -11.43 23.50
CA LEU A 145 -2.45 -11.29 24.94
C LEU A 145 -3.83 -11.86 25.29
N ILE A 146 -3.86 -12.80 26.23
CA ILE A 146 -5.06 -13.40 26.79
C ILE A 146 -5.21 -12.87 28.21
N THR A 147 -6.35 -12.28 28.54
CA THR A 147 -6.65 -11.71 29.86
C THR A 147 -7.89 -12.38 30.42
N GLY A 148 -7.78 -13.04 31.57
CA GLY A 148 -8.89 -13.73 32.21
C GLY A 148 -8.91 -13.51 33.71
N ASP A 149 -10.04 -13.85 34.35
CA ASP A 149 -10.29 -13.60 35.77
C ASP A 149 -9.25 -14.25 36.70
N PHE A 150 -8.67 -15.37 36.29
CA PHE A 150 -7.74 -16.15 37.10
C PHE A 150 -6.29 -16.11 36.60
N SER A 151 -6.05 -15.83 35.32
CA SER A 151 -4.71 -15.87 34.74
C SER A 151 -4.63 -15.11 33.42
N ASN A 152 -3.49 -14.47 33.18
CA ASN A 152 -3.15 -13.83 31.91
C ASN A 152 -2.11 -14.67 31.19
N GLY A 153 -2.20 -14.72 29.86
CA GLY A 153 -1.33 -15.51 29.01
C GLY A 153 -0.84 -14.75 27.78
N TRP A 154 0.27 -15.21 27.21
CA TRP A 154 0.76 -14.75 25.91
C TRP A 154 0.83 -15.93 24.95
N MET A 155 0.50 -15.70 23.69
CA MET A 155 0.57 -16.71 22.64
C MET A 155 1.20 -16.13 21.37
N PHE A 156 2.09 -16.91 20.76
CA PHE A 156 2.76 -16.57 19.51
C PHE A 156 2.60 -17.69 18.50
N ASN A 157 2.26 -17.33 17.25
CA ASN A 157 2.14 -18.28 16.16
C ASN A 157 2.90 -17.79 14.93
N LEU A 158 3.41 -18.73 14.15
CA LEU A 158 4.05 -18.51 12.86
C LEU A 158 3.36 -19.42 11.84
N ASN A 159 2.81 -18.83 10.79
CA ASN A 159 2.08 -19.57 9.76
C ASN A 159 2.67 -19.29 8.37
N ILE A 160 2.51 -20.25 7.47
CA ILE A 160 2.67 -20.02 6.03
C ILE A 160 1.28 -20.20 5.43
N VAL A 161 0.72 -19.13 4.88
CA VAL A 161 -0.62 -19.17 4.31
C VAL A 161 -0.53 -19.33 2.81
N HIS A 162 -1.23 -20.35 2.29
CA HIS A 162 -1.42 -20.56 0.87
C HIS A 162 -2.85 -20.20 0.46
N GLN A 163 -2.96 -19.29 -0.50
CA GLN A 163 -4.21 -18.83 -1.09
C GLN A 163 -4.20 -19.20 -2.58
N PRO A 164 -4.87 -20.30 -2.99
CA PRO A 164 -4.75 -20.83 -4.36
C PRO A 164 -5.33 -19.90 -5.43
N PHE A 165 -6.40 -19.18 -5.09
CA PHE A 165 -7.16 -18.34 -6.02
C PHE A 165 -7.40 -16.95 -5.42
N PRO A 166 -6.36 -16.13 -5.22
CA PRO A 166 -6.48 -14.82 -4.58
C PRO A 166 -7.37 -13.84 -5.37
N GLU A 167 -7.50 -14.05 -6.66
CA GLU A 167 -8.36 -13.30 -7.57
C GLU A 167 -9.85 -13.68 -7.49
N TRP A 168 -10.25 -14.66 -6.68
CA TRP A 168 -11.66 -14.96 -6.47
C TRP A 168 -12.31 -14.06 -5.42
N TRP A 169 -13.55 -13.63 -5.67
CA TRP A 169 -14.33 -12.78 -4.74
C TRP A 169 -14.43 -13.39 -3.33
N LEU A 170 -14.47 -14.72 -3.26
CA LEU A 170 -14.33 -15.52 -2.05
C LEU A 170 -13.14 -16.46 -2.27
N SER A 171 -12.07 -16.24 -1.51
CA SER A 171 -10.82 -16.98 -1.70
C SER A 171 -10.56 -17.91 -0.51
N PRO A 172 -10.43 -19.22 -0.74
CA PRO A 172 -10.04 -20.14 0.32
C PRO A 172 -8.56 -19.95 0.67
N PHE A 173 -8.21 -20.18 1.93
CA PHE A 173 -6.82 -20.19 2.40
C PHE A 173 -6.54 -21.40 3.27
N VAL A 174 -5.27 -21.79 3.33
CA VAL A 174 -4.77 -22.87 4.19
C VAL A 174 -3.56 -22.34 4.94
N THR A 175 -3.46 -22.63 6.24
CA THR A 175 -2.40 -22.15 7.14
C THR A 175 -1.67 -23.32 7.78
#